data_AF-A0AAV5S506-F1
#
_entry.id   AF-A0AAV5S506-F1
#
_cell.length_a   1.000
_cell.length_b   1.000
_cell.length_c   1.000
_cell.angle_alpha   90.00
_cell.angle_beta   90.00
_cell.angle_gamma   90.00
#
_symmetry.space_group_name_H-M   'P 1'
#
loop_
_entity.id
_entity.type
_entity.pdbx_description
1 polymer ?
#
loop_
_entity_poly.entity_id
_entity_poly.type
_entity_poly.pdbx_seq_one_letter_code
_entity_poly.pdbx_strand_id
1 'polypeptide(L)'
;MSSETPRLGPSEVSSTTAPVFRLIAQVVSQPSDSSLILRSPNDAKTAEMITLNNVKVTDTSKTYEAEKWYEFICRSSDSGDVGFLVLDSVECPLAEGESMSIAGIVALQTLSQRFPDLY
;
A
#
# COMPACT_ATOMS: atom_id res chain seq x y z
N MET A 1 -16.21 -4.56 -8.79
CA MET A 1 -16.11 -3.98 -7.43
C MET A 1 -16.89 -2.67 -7.46
N SER A 2 -18.00 -2.58 -6.74
CA SER A 2 -18.89 -1.40 -6.74
C SER A 2 -18.87 -0.62 -5.42
N SER A 3 -17.97 -0.97 -4.49
CA SER A 3 -17.73 -0.20 -3.27
C SER A 3 -16.43 0.60 -3.38
N GLU A 4 -16.40 1.74 -2.72
CA GLU A 4 -15.21 2.58 -2.57
C GLU A 4 -14.04 1.77 -1.99
N THR A 5 -12.83 2.04 -2.49
CA THR A 5 -11.58 1.42 -2.03
C THR A 5 -10.56 2.54 -1.78
N PRO A 6 -10.59 3.18 -0.60
CA PRO A 6 -9.78 4.35 -0.32
C PRO A 6 -8.29 4.02 -0.33
N ARG A 7 -7.46 5.00 -0.67
CA ARG A 7 -5.99 4.89 -0.59
C ARG A 7 -5.56 5.37 0.78
N LEU A 8 -4.96 4.48 1.55
CA LEU A 8 -4.59 4.72 2.95
C LEU A 8 -3.08 4.76 3.11
N GLY A 9 -2.60 5.60 4.02
CA GLY A 9 -1.25 5.52 4.55
C GLY A 9 -1.10 4.38 5.57
N PRO A 10 0.14 3.94 5.86
CA PRO A 10 0.41 2.82 6.75
C PRO A 10 -0.09 3.06 8.19
N SER A 11 -0.06 4.31 8.66
CA SER A 11 -0.58 4.67 10.00
C SER A 11 -2.11 4.62 10.11
N GLU A 12 -2.82 4.57 8.99
CA GLU A 12 -4.29 4.57 8.94
C GLU A 12 -4.87 3.17 8.75
N VAL A 13 -4.02 2.19 8.42
CA VAL A 13 -4.45 0.80 8.20
C VAL A 13 -5.03 0.16 9.45
N SER A 14 -4.52 0.50 10.64
CA SER A 14 -5.00 -0.06 11.91
C SER A 14 -6.32 0.55 12.39
N SER A 15 -6.68 1.73 11.91
CA SER A 15 -7.87 2.48 12.33
C SER A 15 -8.96 2.56 11.26
N THR A 16 -8.73 2.00 10.08
CA THR A 16 -9.69 2.01 8.99
C THR A 16 -10.90 1.12 9.27
N THR A 17 -12.08 1.62 8.94
CA THR A 17 -13.33 0.84 8.88
C THR A 17 -13.60 0.29 7.49
N ALA A 18 -12.79 0.67 6.49
CA ALA A 18 -12.92 0.16 5.14
C ALA A 18 -12.50 -1.31 5.10
N PRO A 19 -13.38 -2.23 4.64
CA PRO A 19 -13.03 -3.65 4.57
C PRO A 19 -11.95 -3.93 3.53
N VAL A 20 -11.91 -3.12 2.47
CA VAL A 20 -10.91 -3.18 1.40
C VAL A 20 -10.37 -1.78 1.17
N PHE A 21 -9.05 -1.66 1.08
CA PHE A 21 -8.36 -0.41 0.84
C PHE A 21 -7.22 -0.62 -0.16
N ARG A 22 -6.62 0.47 -0.61
CA ARG A 22 -5.44 0.44 -1.47
C ARG A 22 -4.24 1.05 -0.75
N LEU A 23 -3.06 0.49 -1.02
CA LEU A 23 -1.79 0.94 -0.48
C LEU A 23 -0.79 1.07 -1.62
N ILE A 24 -0.17 2.25 -1.75
CA ILE A 24 0.94 2.44 -2.70
C ILE A 24 2.23 2.31 -1.89
N ALA A 25 3.03 1.31 -2.21
CA ALA A 25 4.27 1.04 -1.48
C ALA A 25 5.36 0.48 -2.40
N GLN A 26 6.60 0.67 -1.97
CA GLN A 26 7.77 0.07 -2.58
C GLN A 26 8.03 -1.30 -1.95
N VAL A 27 8.37 -2.29 -2.76
CA VAL A 27 8.78 -3.61 -2.28
C VAL A 27 10.23 -3.54 -1.81
N VAL A 28 10.48 -3.94 -0.57
CA VAL A 28 11.85 -4.13 -0.06
C VAL A 28 12.32 -5.54 -0.39
N SER A 29 11.50 -6.54 -0.08
CA SER A 29 11.79 -7.94 -0.38
C SER A 29 10.53 -8.81 -0.29
N GLN A 30 10.61 -10.00 -0.88
CA GLN A 30 9.64 -11.08 -0.75
C GLN A 30 10.32 -12.27 -0.06
N PRO A 31 10.32 -12.33 1.29
CA PRO A 31 11.02 -13.39 2.03
C PRO A 31 10.48 -14.80 1.78
N SER A 32 9.22 -14.91 1.34
CA SER A 32 8.57 -16.15 0.94
C SER A 32 7.44 -15.85 -0.02
N ASP A 33 6.96 -16.87 -0.73
CA ASP A 33 5.84 -16.75 -1.69
C ASP A 33 4.56 -16.17 -1.06
N SER A 34 4.42 -16.23 0.28
CA SER A 34 3.26 -15.75 1.02
C SER A 34 3.50 -14.47 1.84
N SER A 35 4.67 -13.83 1.70
CA SER A 35 5.05 -12.69 2.55
C SER A 35 5.86 -11.62 1.84
N LEU A 36 5.58 -10.36 2.16
CA LEU A 36 6.30 -9.17 1.68
C LEU A 36 6.81 -8.31 2.85
N ILE A 37 7.90 -7.61 2.57
CA ILE A 37 8.35 -6.45 3.34
C ILE A 37 8.20 -5.24 2.42
N LEU A 38 7.44 -4.24 2.86
CA LEU A 38 7.11 -3.05 2.08
C LEU A 38 7.61 -1.78 2.77
N ARG A 39 7.92 -0.74 1.99
CA ARG A 39 8.09 0.64 2.48
C ARG A 39 6.98 1.49 1.91
N SER A 40 6.14 2.04 2.80
CA SER A 40 5.01 2.88 2.40
C SER A 40 5.22 4.32 2.84
N PRO A 41 4.97 5.32 1.96
CA PRO A 41 4.86 6.73 2.33
C PRO A 41 3.90 6.95 3.50
N ASN A 42 4.31 7.76 4.48
CA ASN A 42 3.51 8.04 5.67
C ASN A 42 3.28 9.53 5.92
N ASP A 43 4.33 10.35 5.78
CA ASP A 43 4.24 11.78 6.07
C ASP A 43 4.88 12.60 4.94
N ALA A 44 4.09 13.51 4.36
CA ALA A 44 4.50 14.40 3.28
C ALA A 44 5.55 15.44 3.71
N LYS A 45 5.58 15.83 4.99
CA LYS A 45 6.47 16.86 5.52
C LYS A 45 7.87 16.33 5.78
N THR A 46 7.95 15.11 6.30
CA THR A 46 9.23 14.46 6.61
C THR A 46 9.74 13.59 5.47
N ALA A 47 8.89 13.32 4.46
CA ALA A 47 9.12 12.32 3.42
C ALA A 47 9.45 10.92 4.01
N GLU A 48 8.94 10.65 5.21
CA GLU A 48 9.19 9.39 5.91
C GLU A 48 8.36 8.26 5.30
N MET A 49 9.01 7.11 5.14
CA MET A 49 8.38 5.85 4.77
C MET A 49 8.45 4.87 5.93
N ILE A 50 7.34 4.22 6.23
CA ILE A 50 7.25 3.18 7.26
C ILE A 50 7.49 1.82 6.61
N THR A 51 8.34 1.01 7.25
CA THR A 51 8.53 -0.39 6.88
C THR A 51 7.41 -1.25 7.46
N LEU A 52 6.67 -1.91 6.59
CA LEU A 52 5.63 -2.88 6.92
C LEU A 52 6.22 -4.28 6.79
N ASN A 53 6.34 -4.97 7.91
CA ASN A 53 6.85 -6.33 7.96
C ASN A 53 5.70 -7.35 7.89
N ASN A 54 6.00 -8.56 7.41
CA ASN A 54 5.08 -9.69 7.42
C ASN A 54 3.75 -9.45 6.68
N VAL A 55 3.74 -8.61 5.65
CA VAL A 55 2.56 -8.38 4.81
C VAL A 55 2.23 -9.69 4.09
N LYS A 56 1.02 -10.20 4.27
CA LYS A 56 0.60 -11.49 3.68
C LYS A 56 0.02 -11.29 2.29
N VAL A 57 0.25 -12.25 1.39
CA VAL A 57 -0.25 -12.24 0.02
C VAL A 57 -1.13 -13.47 -0.20
N THR A 58 -2.29 -13.30 -0.84
CA THR A 58 -3.18 -14.42 -1.18
C THR A 58 -2.72 -15.21 -2.39
N ASP A 59 -2.19 -14.53 -3.40
CA ASP A 59 -1.69 -15.14 -4.63
C ASP A 59 -0.19 -15.44 -4.50
N THR A 60 0.14 -16.68 -4.16
CA THR A 60 1.53 -17.14 -4.01
C THR A 60 2.24 -17.35 -5.35
N SER A 61 1.56 -17.19 -6.49
CA SER A 61 2.19 -17.28 -7.81
C SER A 61 2.81 -15.95 -8.25
N LYS A 62 2.46 -14.84 -7.60
CA LYS A 62 3.03 -13.52 -7.90
C LYS A 62 4.42 -13.35 -7.30
N THR A 63 5.34 -12.90 -8.14
CA THR A 63 6.69 -12.48 -7.75
C THR A 63 6.79 -10.97 -7.73
N TYR A 64 7.41 -10.42 -6.70
CA TYR A 64 7.59 -8.98 -6.52
C TYR A 64 9.07 -8.64 -6.56
N GLU A 65 9.43 -7.75 -7.49
CA GLU A 65 10.81 -7.26 -7.59
C GLU A 65 11.09 -6.18 -6.53
N ALA A 66 12.27 -6.27 -5.91
CA ALA A 66 12.73 -5.26 -4.96
C ALA A 66 12.89 -3.89 -5.63
N GLU A 67 12.72 -2.84 -4.84
CA GLU A 67 12.77 -1.43 -5.23
C GLU A 67 11.65 -0.96 -6.18
N LYS A 68 10.82 -1.88 -6.71
CA LYS A 68 9.67 -1.52 -7.53
C LYS A 68 8.47 -1.07 -6.69
N TRP A 69 7.65 -0.22 -7.30
CA TRP A 69 6.42 0.30 -6.72
C TRP A 69 5.21 -0.47 -7.20
N TYR A 70 4.26 -0.69 -6.29
CA TYR A 70 2.99 -1.33 -6.61
C TYR A 70 1.85 -0.61 -5.91
N GLU A 71 0.68 -0.61 -6.54
CA GLU A 71 -0.60 -0.37 -5.90
C GLU A 71 -1.18 -1.71 -5.46
N PHE A 72 -1.24 -1.93 -4.15
CA PHE A 72 -1.77 -3.13 -3.52
C PHE A 72 -3.25 -2.93 -3.18
N ILE A 73 -4.08 -3.91 -3.52
CA ILE A 73 -5.45 -4.02 -3.03
C ILE A 73 -5.41 -4.90 -1.79
N CYS A 74 -5.74 -4.31 -0.65
CA CYS A 74 -5.56 -4.92 0.66
C CYS A 74 -6.91 -5.09 1.36
N ARG A 75 -7.00 -6.13 2.19
CA ARG A 75 -8.08 -6.31 3.16
C ARG A 75 -7.53 -6.11 4.56
N SER A 76 -8.20 -5.32 5.38
CA SER A 76 -7.87 -5.19 6.80
C SER A 76 -8.03 -6.54 7.51
N SER A 77 -7.11 -6.88 8.42
CA SER A 77 -7.27 -8.07 9.26
C SER A 77 -8.18 -7.77 10.43
N ASP A 78 -9.11 -8.67 10.71
CA ASP A 78 -10.02 -8.59 11.86
C ASP A 78 -9.28 -8.87 13.19
N SER A 79 -7.99 -9.24 13.14
CA SER A 79 -7.23 -9.79 14.27
C SER A 79 -6.49 -8.79 15.16
N GLY A 80 -6.65 -7.48 14.98
CA GLY A 80 -6.12 -6.45 15.90
C GLY A 80 -4.59 -6.19 15.84
N ASP A 81 -3.81 -7.08 15.22
CA ASP A 81 -2.42 -6.80 14.84
C ASP A 81 -2.38 -5.96 13.55
N VAL A 82 -1.29 -5.20 13.34
CA VAL A 82 -1.00 -4.46 12.09
C VAL A 82 -0.69 -5.46 10.97
N GLY A 83 -1.70 -6.24 10.59
CA GLY A 83 -1.66 -7.21 9.51
C GLY A 83 -2.79 -6.85 8.55
N PHE A 84 -2.45 -6.74 7.28
CA PHE A 84 -3.43 -6.72 6.21
C PHE A 84 -3.04 -7.79 5.20
N LEU A 85 -4.03 -8.22 4.44
CA LEU A 85 -3.87 -9.25 3.43
C LEU A 85 -3.92 -8.59 2.06
N VAL A 86 -2.86 -8.74 1.28
CA VAL A 86 -2.82 -8.33 -0.13
C VAL A 86 -3.64 -9.34 -0.93
N LEU A 87 -4.74 -8.84 -1.51
CA LEU A 87 -5.64 -9.59 -2.38
C LEU A 87 -5.17 -9.57 -3.83
N ASP A 88 -4.70 -8.40 -4.28
CA ASP A 88 -4.21 -8.17 -5.64
C ASP A 88 -3.20 -7.02 -5.64
N SER A 89 -2.47 -6.87 -6.75
CA SER A 89 -1.46 -5.84 -6.91
C SER A 89 -1.22 -5.51 -8.38
N VAL A 90 -0.95 -4.24 -8.65
CA VAL A 90 -0.57 -3.71 -9.96
C VAL A 90 0.76 -2.98 -9.83
N GLU A 91 1.72 -3.27 -10.72
CA GLU A 91 3.00 -2.55 -10.77
C GLU A 91 2.75 -1.09 -11.21
N CYS A 92 3.43 -0.16 -10.56
CA CYS A 92 3.45 1.26 -10.89
C CYS A 92 4.79 1.56 -11.60
N PRO A 93 4.90 1.33 -12.92
CA PRO A 93 6.16 1.48 -13.64
C PRO A 93 6.62 2.94 -13.64
N LEU A 94 7.93 3.12 -13.48
CA LEU A 94 8.62 4.40 -13.60
C LEU A 94 9.56 4.34 -14.80
N ALA A 95 9.79 5.47 -15.47
CA ALA A 95 10.80 5.51 -16.52
C ALA A 95 12.22 5.43 -15.92
N GLU A 96 13.20 5.12 -16.76
CA GLU A 96 14.60 5.04 -16.32
C GLU A 96 15.07 6.39 -15.75
N GLY A 97 15.64 6.35 -14.55
CA GLY A 97 16.11 7.56 -13.84
C GLY A 97 15.02 8.34 -13.10
N GLU A 98 13.75 7.93 -13.17
CA GLU A 98 12.67 8.53 -12.39
C GLU A 98 12.57 7.94 -10.98
N SER A 99 12.04 8.75 -10.05
CA SER A 99 11.71 8.32 -8.70
C SER A 99 10.29 8.73 -8.34
N MET A 100 9.65 7.89 -7.52
CA MET A 100 8.29 8.14 -7.05
C MET A 100 8.28 9.29 -6.04
N SER A 101 7.37 10.26 -6.22
CA SER A 101 7.21 11.37 -5.27
C SER A 101 6.44 10.93 -4.03
N ILE A 102 7.13 10.83 -2.89
CA ILE A 102 6.54 10.50 -1.58
C ILE A 102 5.46 11.52 -1.21
N ALA A 103 5.77 12.82 -1.33
CA ALA A 103 4.81 13.88 -1.03
C ALA A 103 3.57 13.82 -1.94
N GLY A 104 3.74 13.42 -3.20
CA GLY A 104 2.64 13.22 -4.14
C GLY A 104 1.70 12.09 -3.70
N ILE A 105 2.26 10.95 -3.27
CA ILE A 105 1.46 9.82 -2.76
C ILE A 105 0.68 10.21 -1.50
N VAL A 106 1.34 10.84 -0.52
CA VAL A 106 0.67 11.25 0.72
C VAL A 106 -0.41 12.29 0.46
N ALA A 107 -0.15 13.26 -0.43
CA ALA A 107 -1.17 14.23 -0.83
C ALA A 107 -2.37 13.55 -1.50
N LEU A 108 -2.14 12.56 -2.37
CA LEU A 108 -3.20 11.77 -3.00
C LEU A 108 -4.03 11.02 -1.95
N GLN A 109 -3.39 10.39 -0.96
CA GLN A 109 -4.08 9.72 0.15
C GLN A 109 -5.00 10.70 0.89
N THR A 110 -4.46 11.83 1.35
CA THR A 110 -5.25 12.86 2.06
C THR A 110 -6.39 13.42 1.22
N LEU A 111 -6.16 13.71 -0.07
CA LEU A 111 -7.18 14.26 -0.95
C LEU A 111 -8.29 13.24 -1.24
N SER A 112 -7.93 11.98 -1.47
CA SER A 112 -8.91 10.92 -1.75
C SER A 112 -9.86 10.69 -0.58
N GLN A 113 -9.37 10.81 0.66
CA GLN A 113 -10.21 10.73 1.85
C GLN A 113 -11.07 11.98 2.06
N ARG A 114 -10.54 13.15 1.72
CA ARG A 114 -11.27 14.42 1.89
C ARG A 114 -12.40 14.61 0.88
N PHE A 115 -12.28 14.00 -0.29
CA PHE A 115 -13.23 14.13 -1.39
C PHE A 115 -13.68 12.75 -1.89
N PRO A 116 -14.42 11.97 -1.07
CA PRO A 116 -14.82 10.60 -1.41
C PRO A 116 -15.72 10.54 -2.65
N ASP A 117 -16.57 11.56 -2.88
CA ASP A 117 -17.47 11.63 -4.05
C ASP A 117 -16.73 11.67 -5.40
N LEU A 118 -15.42 11.90 -5.41
CA LEU A 118 -14.59 11.95 -6.62
C LEU A 118 -13.80 10.65 -6.88
N TYR A 119 -13.76 9.72 -5.93
CA TYR A 119 -12.85 8.55 -5.92
C TYR A 119 -13.57 7.24 -5.58
#